data_AF-A0A7S2ZB13-F1
#
_entry.id   AF-A0A7S2ZB13-F1
#
_cell.length_a   1.000
_cell.length_b   1.000
_cell.length_c   1.000
_cell.angle_alpha   90.00
_cell.angle_beta   90.00
_cell.angle_gamma   90.00
#
_symmetry.space_group_name_H-M   'P 1'
#
loop_
_entity.id
_entity.type
_entity.pdbx_description
1 polymer ?
#
loop_
_entity_poly.entity_id
_entity_poly.type
_entity_poly.pdbx_seq_one_letter_code
_entity_poly.pdbx_strand_id
1 'polypeptide(L)'
;SEDLLDTSISVAEEEFVQMTSLFSYGKIGQGRVVTRMFTDGIVAMDYEVTLSPDLPTLPRVGLQVKIPAEFNQVEVMGMGPGENYVDRLEASSIGFWESTVGDRYVPYIFPSEKGGG
;
A
#
# COMPACT_ATOMS: atom_id res chain seq x y z
N SER A 1 -0.81 14.74 -11.42
CA SER A 1 0.18 13.67 -11.58
C SER A 1 0.88 13.50 -10.25
N GLU A 2 1.33 12.29 -9.94
CA GLU A 2 2.38 12.09 -8.95
C GLU A 2 3.71 12.40 -9.63
N ASP A 3 4.52 13.24 -9.00
CA ASP A 3 5.81 13.67 -9.51
C ASP A 3 6.86 13.51 -8.40
N LEU A 4 7.95 12.80 -8.69
CA LEU A 4 9.08 12.67 -7.77
C LEU A 4 9.81 14.02 -7.67
N LEU A 5 9.84 14.58 -6.47
CA LEU A 5 10.48 15.86 -6.19
C LEU A 5 11.96 15.69 -5.86
N ASP A 6 12.27 14.72 -5.00
CA ASP A 6 13.62 14.51 -4.49
C ASP A 6 13.82 13.06 -4.08
N THR A 7 15.08 12.63 -4.11
CA THR A 7 15.50 11.34 -3.56
C THR A 7 16.88 11.48 -2.95
N SER A 8 16.99 11.11 -1.68
CA SER A 8 18.27 11.03 -0.97
C SER A 8 18.52 9.62 -0.48
N ILE A 9 19.80 9.22 -0.51
CA ILE A 9 20.26 7.92 -0.01
C ILE A 9 21.26 8.18 1.10
N SER A 10 21.11 7.46 2.20
CA SER A 10 22.02 7.49 3.35
C SER A 10 22.25 6.06 3.84
N VAL A 11 23.48 5.74 4.21
CA VAL A 11 23.79 4.51 4.96
C VAL A 11 23.68 4.87 6.43
N ALA A 12 22.77 4.20 7.14
CA ALA A 12 22.65 4.35 8.59
C ALA A 12 23.30 3.11 9.22
N GLU A 13 24.39 3.34 9.96
CA GLU A 13 24.92 2.42 10.95
C GLU A 13 25.34 1.01 10.47
N GLU A 14 25.92 0.88 9.27
CA GLU A 14 26.42 -0.39 8.66
C GLU A 14 25.37 -1.53 8.50
N GLU A 15 24.15 -1.38 9.01
CA GLU A 15 23.11 -2.43 9.02
C GLU A 15 22.11 -2.30 7.86
N PHE A 16 21.83 -1.08 7.41
CA PHE A 16 20.90 -0.85 6.31
C PHE A 16 21.25 0.35 5.42
N VAL A 17 20.82 0.25 4.16
CA VAL A 17 20.76 1.37 3.24
C VAL A 17 19.37 2.00 3.33
N GLN A 18 19.32 3.31 3.55
CA GLN A 18 18.08 4.06 3.58
C GLN A 18 17.95 4.93 2.33
N MET A 19 16.79 4.90 1.71
CA MET A 19 16.37 5.79 0.64
C MET A 19 15.15 6.59 1.09
N THR A 20 15.23 7.91 1.03
CA THR A 20 14.10 8.81 1.28
C THR A 20 13.66 9.43 -0.03
N SER A 21 12.41 9.21 -0.41
CA SER A 21 11.80 9.77 -1.61
C SER A 21 10.71 10.77 -1.24
N LEU A 22 10.71 11.95 -1.86
CA LEU A 22 9.69 12.98 -1.70
C LEU A 22 8.87 13.08 -2.99
N PHE A 23 7.55 13.04 -2.85
CA PHE A 23 6.60 13.08 -3.96
C PHE A 23 5.70 14.30 -3.85
N SER A 24 5.33 14.86 -4.98
CA SER A 24 4.23 15.81 -5.12
C SER A 24 3.06 15.11 -5.80
N TYR A 25 1.86 15.35 -5.29
CA TYR A 25 0.63 14.92 -5.94
C TYR A 25 -0.04 16.09 -6.70
N GLY A 26 0.77 17.05 -7.16
CA GLY A 26 0.29 18.32 -7.71
C GLY A 26 -0.25 19.23 -6.60
N LYS A 27 -1.46 19.78 -6.78
CA LYS A 27 -2.07 20.72 -5.82
C LYS A 27 -2.71 20.04 -4.59
N ILE A 28 -2.75 18.71 -4.57
CA ILE A 28 -3.51 17.97 -3.55
C ILE A 28 -2.62 17.61 -2.35
N GLY A 29 -1.29 17.62 -2.48
CA GLY A 29 -0.42 17.33 -1.36
C GLY A 29 0.96 16.84 -1.74
N GLN A 30 1.65 16.32 -0.74
CA GLN A 30 2.98 15.73 -0.86
C GLN A 30 3.07 14.43 -0.06
N GLY A 31 3.99 13.57 -0.46
CA GLY A 31 4.29 12.32 0.22
C GLY A 31 5.78 12.21 0.53
N ARG A 32 6.09 11.51 1.61
CA ARG A 32 7.44 11.07 1.94
C ARG A 32 7.41 9.57 2.12
N VAL A 33 8.29 8.86 1.42
CA VAL A 33 8.50 7.41 1.57
C VAL A 33 9.93 7.17 2.00
N VAL A 34 10.11 6.46 3.12
CA VAL A 34 11.42 6.02 3.61
C VAL A 34 11.50 4.51 3.42
N THR A 35 12.42 4.08 2.58
CA THR A 35 12.71 2.66 2.33
C THR A 35 14.03 2.29 3.00
N ARG A 36 14.03 1.23 3.79
CA ARG A 36 15.23 0.69 4.47
C ARG A 36 15.47 -0.73 4.00
N MET A 37 16.65 -0.96 3.43
CA MET A 37 17.10 -2.25 2.91
C MET A 37 18.17 -2.80 3.84
N PHE A 38 17.84 -3.89 4.53
CA PHE A 38 18.72 -4.56 5.48
C PHE A 38 19.56 -5.64 4.78
N THR A 39 20.67 -6.02 5.40
CA THR A 39 21.60 -7.03 4.86
C THR A 39 21.04 -8.46 4.85
N ASP A 40 19.98 -8.71 5.63
CA ASP A 40 19.25 -9.98 5.67
C ASP A 40 18.16 -10.11 4.58
N GLY A 41 18.01 -9.09 3.74
CA GLY A 41 17.04 -9.04 2.66
C GLY A 41 15.67 -8.48 3.05
N ILE A 42 15.48 -8.06 4.31
CA ILE A 42 14.26 -7.35 4.72
C ILE A 42 14.24 -5.96 4.09
N VAL A 43 13.05 -5.57 3.59
CA VAL A 43 12.78 -4.20 3.14
C VAL A 43 11.64 -3.64 3.99
N ALA A 44 11.95 -2.63 4.79
CA ALA A 44 10.95 -1.89 5.56
C ALA A 44 10.61 -0.58 4.85
N MET A 45 9.33 -0.21 4.83
CA MET A 45 8.84 1.03 4.23
C MET A 45 7.95 1.78 5.21
N ASP A 46 8.25 3.06 5.41
CA ASP A 46 7.40 4.01 6.13
C ASP A 46 6.95 5.08 5.15
N TYR A 47 5.69 5.52 5.26
CA TYR A 47 5.16 6.58 4.43
C TYR A 47 4.36 7.59 5.24
N GLU A 48 4.49 8.85 4.84
CA GLU A 48 3.74 9.97 5.39
C GLU A 48 3.16 10.77 4.22
N VAL A 49 1.88 11.14 4.31
CA VAL A 49 1.19 11.91 3.27
C VAL A 49 0.56 13.13 3.91
N THR A 50 0.93 14.29 3.40
CA THR A 50 0.37 15.58 3.81
C THR A 50 -0.52 16.10 2.69
N LEU A 51 -1.79 16.27 3.02
CA LEU A 51 -2.85 16.62 2.08
C LEU A 51 -3.27 18.08 2.26
N SER A 52 -3.72 18.70 1.17
CA SER A 52 -4.35 20.02 1.24
C SER A 52 -5.65 19.94 2.07
N PRO A 53 -5.89 20.89 2.99
CA PRO A 53 -7.07 20.88 3.86
C PRO A 53 -8.39 21.05 3.09
N ASP A 54 -8.34 21.59 1.88
CA ASP A 54 -9.52 21.86 1.04
C ASP A 54 -9.98 20.64 0.22
N LEU A 55 -9.33 19.48 0.41
CA LEU A 55 -9.71 18.27 -0.31
C LEU A 55 -11.00 17.66 0.23
N PRO A 56 -11.87 17.13 -0.66
CA PRO A 56 -12.91 16.22 -0.22
C PRO A 56 -12.29 14.97 0.42
N THR A 57 -13.08 14.21 1.18
CA THR A 57 -12.65 12.94 1.77
C THR A 57 -11.98 12.06 0.72
N LEU A 58 -10.74 11.65 0.98
CA LEU A 58 -10.03 10.75 0.08
C LEU A 58 -10.58 9.32 0.20
N PRO A 59 -10.71 8.59 -0.91
CA PRO A 59 -11.20 7.22 -0.89
C PRO A 59 -10.20 6.27 -0.22
N ARG A 60 -8.89 6.41 -0.49
CA ARG A 60 -7.81 5.59 0.10
C ARG A 60 -6.47 6.33 0.12
N VAL A 61 -5.61 5.95 1.05
CA VAL A 61 -4.18 6.30 1.08
C VAL A 61 -3.41 5.02 1.38
N GLY A 62 -2.44 4.66 0.54
CA GLY A 62 -1.65 3.45 0.69
C GLY A 62 -0.58 3.31 -0.38
N LEU A 63 0.15 2.21 -0.34
CA LEU A 63 1.21 1.88 -1.31
C LEU A 63 0.68 0.88 -2.33
N GLN A 64 1.07 1.04 -3.59
CA GLN A 64 0.77 0.09 -4.66
C GLN A 64 2.07 -0.51 -5.20
N VAL A 65 2.13 -1.84 -5.23
CA VAL A 65 3.27 -2.59 -5.77
C VAL A 65 2.77 -3.53 -6.87
N LYS A 66 3.56 -3.67 -7.93
CA LYS A 66 3.33 -4.67 -8.99
C LYS A 66 4.30 -5.82 -8.81
N ILE A 67 3.78 -7.04 -8.77
CA ILE A 67 4.55 -8.28 -8.70
C ILE A 67 4.36 -9.09 -10.01
N PRO A 68 5.31 -9.97 -10.37
CA PRO A 68 5.16 -10.86 -11.52
C PRO A 68 3.87 -11.68 -11.47
N ALA A 69 3.24 -11.89 -12.63
CA ALA A 69 1.95 -12.60 -12.71
C ALA A 69 2.03 -14.09 -12.35
N GLU A 70 3.24 -14.66 -12.29
CA GLU A 70 3.45 -16.03 -11.84
C GLU A 70 3.06 -16.26 -10.36
N PHE A 71 3.06 -15.19 -9.54
CA PHE A 71 2.61 -15.23 -8.15
C PHE A 71 1.08 -15.20 -8.06
N ASN A 72 0.44 -16.38 -8.10
CA ASN A 72 -1.02 -16.52 -8.13
C ASN A 72 -1.65 -17.01 -6.80
N GLN A 73 -0.84 -17.29 -5.77
CA GLN A 73 -1.32 -17.71 -4.46
C GLN A 73 -1.26 -16.56 -3.47
N VAL A 74 -2.32 -16.40 -2.68
CA VAL A 74 -2.46 -15.35 -1.67
C VAL A 74 -2.81 -16.00 -0.34
N GLU A 75 -1.96 -15.80 0.66
CA GLU A 75 -2.22 -16.16 2.05
C GLU A 75 -2.23 -14.87 2.89
N VAL A 76 -3.31 -14.64 3.64
CA VAL A 76 -3.47 -13.45 4.47
C VAL A 76 -3.97 -13.85 5.85
N MET A 77 -3.25 -13.41 6.88
CA MET A 77 -3.74 -13.42 8.25
C MET A 77 -4.47 -12.11 8.53
N GLY A 78 -5.80 -12.16 8.68
CA GLY A 78 -6.60 -10.94 8.82
C GLY A 78 -8.09 -11.20 8.94
N MET A 79 -8.89 -10.13 8.86
CA MET A 79 -10.35 -10.23 8.83
C MET A 79 -10.80 -10.77 7.48
N GLY A 80 -11.55 -11.88 7.49
CA GLY A 80 -12.05 -12.53 6.27
C GLY A 80 -13.24 -13.45 6.54
N PRO A 81 -13.70 -14.23 5.53
CA PRO A 81 -13.12 -14.42 4.19
C PRO A 81 -13.56 -13.40 3.11
N GLY A 82 -14.49 -12.50 3.43
CA GLY A 82 -15.05 -11.50 2.50
C GLY A 82 -14.32 -10.15 2.48
N GLU A 83 -14.75 -9.27 1.58
CA GLU A 83 -14.27 -7.88 1.49
C GLU A 83 -14.73 -7.08 2.73
N ASN A 84 -13.77 -6.57 3.50
CA ASN A 84 -14.04 -5.83 4.73
C ASN A 84 -13.77 -4.34 4.53
N TYR A 85 -14.79 -3.54 4.82
CA TYR A 85 -14.68 -2.09 4.88
C TYR A 85 -14.65 -1.64 6.34
N VAL A 86 -14.00 -0.52 6.60
CA VAL A 86 -13.92 0.09 7.95
C VAL A 86 -15.30 0.39 8.53
N ASP A 87 -16.34 0.54 7.69
CA ASP A 87 -17.74 0.75 8.07
C ASP A 87 -18.60 -0.53 8.12
N ARG A 88 -18.02 -1.72 7.85
CA ARG A 88 -18.70 -3.04 7.93
C ARG A 88 -17.82 -4.10 8.60
N LEU A 89 -17.68 -3.99 9.91
CA LEU A 89 -16.84 -4.89 10.72
C LEU A 89 -17.62 -6.07 11.37
N GLU A 90 -18.94 -6.16 11.21
CA GLU A 90 -19.75 -7.11 12.01
C GLU A 90 -19.78 -8.57 11.52
N ALA A 91 -19.22 -8.88 10.34
CA ALA A 91 -19.37 -10.22 9.73
C ALA A 91 -18.05 -11.01 9.55
N SER A 92 -16.92 -10.54 10.08
CA SER A 92 -15.61 -11.11 9.75
C SER A 92 -14.83 -11.59 10.96
N SER A 93 -14.27 -12.80 10.85
CA SER A 93 -13.41 -13.39 11.86
C SER A 93 -11.94 -13.14 11.52
N ILE A 94 -11.10 -12.95 12.55
CA ILE A 94 -9.65 -12.97 12.38
C ILE A 94 -9.23 -14.43 12.16
N GLY A 95 -8.54 -14.71 11.05
CA GLY A 95 -8.09 -16.05 10.69
C GLY A 95 -7.01 -16.01 9.62
N PHE A 96 -6.50 -17.19 9.28
CA PHE A 96 -5.65 -17.40 8.11
C PHE A 96 -6.54 -17.74 6.91
N TRP A 97 -6.35 -17.00 5.81
CA TRP A 97 -7.15 -17.15 4.60
C TRP A 97 -6.24 -17.38 3.40
N GLU A 98 -6.49 -18.47 2.70
CA GLU A 98 -5.81 -18.83 1.46
C GLU A 98 -6.77 -18.65 0.27
N SER A 99 -6.27 -18.08 -0.83
CA SER A 99 -7.05 -17.87 -2.06
C SER A 99 -6.12 -17.74 -3.27
N THR A 100 -6.65 -17.88 -4.50
CA THR A 100 -5.91 -17.45 -5.70
C THR A 100 -6.15 -15.97 -6.01
N VAL A 101 -5.30 -15.35 -6.84
CA VAL A 101 -5.56 -13.97 -7.32
C VAL A 101 -6.90 -13.89 -8.05
N GLY A 102 -7.28 -14.94 -8.79
CA GLY A 102 -8.56 -15.05 -9.47
C GLY A 102 -9.76 -15.10 -8.53
N ASP A 103 -9.62 -15.74 -7.37
CA ASP A 103 -10.71 -15.84 -6.37
C ASP A 103 -10.96 -14.53 -5.61
N ARG A 104 -9.98 -13.63 -5.57
CA ARG A 104 -10.15 -12.27 -5.02
C ARG A 104 -10.69 -11.27 -6.05
N TYR A 105 -10.85 -11.68 -7.31
CA TYR A 105 -11.44 -10.86 -8.36
C TYR A 105 -12.97 -10.94 -8.29
N VAL A 106 -13.62 -9.85 -7.87
CA VAL A 106 -15.08 -9.72 -7.97
C VAL A 106 -15.41 -8.98 -9.27
N PRO A 107 -16.03 -9.63 -10.28
CA PRO A 107 -16.38 -8.98 -11.53
C PRO A 107 -17.59 -8.07 -11.32
N TYR A 108 -17.35 -6.77 -11.14
CA TYR A 108 -18.41 -5.77 -11.15
C TYR A 108 -18.62 -5.22 -12.56
N ILE A 109 -19.90 -5.13 -12.94
CA ILE A 109 -20.37 -4.67 -14.26
C ILE A 109 -20.09 -3.16 -14.49
N PHE A 110 -19.65 -2.42 -13.47
CA PHE A 110 -19.25 -1.02 -13.55
C PHE A 110 -17.88 -0.79 -12.91
N PRO A 111 -16.92 -0.13 -13.60
CA PRO A 111 -15.57 0.07 -13.08
C PRO A 111 -15.59 1.15 -11.98
N SER A 112 -15.46 0.71 -10.73
CA SER A 112 -15.11 1.56 -9.58
C SER A 112 -13.91 0.95 -8.84
N GLU A 113 -13.05 1.80 -8.29
CA GLU A 113 -11.72 1.49 -7.74
C GLU A 113 -11.75 0.57 -6.49
N LYS A 114 -11.22 -0.67 -6.58
CA LYS A 114 -11.01 -1.54 -5.41
C LYS A 114 -9.65 -2.22 -5.37
N GLY A 115 -9.05 -2.17 -4.17
CA GLY A 115 -7.74 -2.65 -3.78
C GLY A 115 -7.31 -1.98 -2.46
N GLY A 116 -8.17 -1.98 -1.45
CA GLY A 116 -7.79 -1.56 -0.09
C GLY A 116 -7.33 -2.78 0.68
N GLY A 117 -6.02 -2.92 0.84
CA GLY A 117 -5.39 -3.86 1.77
C GLY A 117 -5.12 -3.19 3.11
#